data_AF-A0A955BXR3-F1
#
_entry.id   AF-A0A955BXR3-F1
#
_cell.length_a   1.000
_cell.length_b   1.000
_cell.length_c   1.000
_cell.angle_alpha   90.00
_cell.angle_beta   90.00
_cell.angle_gamma   90.00
#
_symmetry.space_group_name_H-M   'P 1'
#
loop_
_entity.id
_entity.type
_entity.pdbx_description
1 polymer ?
#
loop_
_entity_poly.entity_id
_entity_poly.type
_entity_poly.pdbx_seq_one_letter_code
_entity_poly.pdbx_strand_id
1 'polypeptide(L)'
;MRPINLAAALLSLANLGLALGGEAPLEWVDPDTGRRIVRLSRDYAEAKSFYFHNNPFVEGQGAGHDQMVFYGAEQVGGAPQLCVLDLVTLKSRTLTDESGKVRGEIVSPRSRCAYVQVEDRVLSVNIDTGEQQLVVRLPDNLPGSIRSVNADATLLWGVYAKGIKELLEKYPKKSQYFNVIYEARLPNKQFTIDLASGEVKVVHEELAWLNHQQFSPTNPHLLTYCHEGHWHKLHRIWLYNLKTQTHTRVHERTVDREIAGHEFWSRDGRTIWFDLQVPRGETFYLAGYDIETGQEQRYALKRHEWSVHYNISPDQKLFCGDGGSENSVAGSPDGHWIYLFEPAGDHLKSTRLANLAGHDYELEPNAHFTPDGRWIVFRSNMHGAAQIYAIDLHSRKD
;
A
#
# COMPACT_ATOMS: atom_id res chain seq x y z
N MET A 1 -18.64 67.90 -4.94
CA MET A 1 -19.68 66.86 -4.82
C MET A 1 -19.81 66.16 -6.17
N ARG A 2 -19.24 64.94 -6.31
CA ARG A 2 -19.41 63.87 -7.34
C ARG A 2 -19.36 64.26 -8.86
N PRO A 3 -19.02 63.33 -9.79
CA PRO A 3 -18.93 61.87 -9.66
C PRO A 3 -17.56 61.26 -10.00
N ILE A 4 -17.38 60.02 -9.53
CA ILE A 4 -16.22 59.15 -9.69
C ILE A 4 -16.51 58.14 -10.81
N ASN A 5 -15.50 57.86 -11.62
CA ASN A 5 -15.46 56.90 -12.74
C ASN A 5 -15.95 55.50 -12.34
N LEU A 6 -16.80 54.91 -13.17
CA LEU A 6 -17.15 53.49 -13.12
C LEU A 6 -16.29 52.76 -14.16
N ALA A 7 -15.31 51.98 -13.71
CA ALA A 7 -14.60 51.01 -14.53
C ALA A 7 -14.54 49.67 -13.78
N ALA A 8 -14.85 48.62 -14.54
CA ALA A 8 -14.52 47.21 -14.36
C ALA A 8 -15.09 46.45 -13.15
N ALA A 9 -15.87 45.41 -13.45
CA ALA A 9 -15.64 44.06 -12.93
C ALA A 9 -16.41 43.04 -13.78
N LEU A 10 -15.72 42.42 -14.74
CA LEU A 10 -16.13 41.13 -15.30
C LEU A 10 -15.86 40.08 -14.23
N LEU A 11 -16.91 39.59 -13.57
CA LEU A 11 -16.81 38.42 -12.70
C LEU A 11 -16.63 37.18 -13.58
N SER A 12 -15.44 36.60 -13.56
CA SER A 12 -15.23 35.20 -13.90
C SER A 12 -15.89 34.34 -12.81
N LEU A 13 -16.98 33.64 -13.16
CA LEU A 13 -17.55 32.58 -12.35
C LEU A 13 -16.55 31.42 -12.30
N ALA A 14 -15.73 31.38 -11.25
CA ALA A 14 -15.04 30.18 -10.83
C ALA A 14 -16.08 29.25 -10.21
N ASN A 15 -16.25 28.07 -10.80
CA ASN A 15 -17.05 26.99 -10.23
C ASN A 15 -16.39 26.50 -8.92
N LEU A 16 -16.82 27.05 -7.78
CA LEU A 16 -16.72 26.35 -6.50
C LEU A 16 -17.82 25.29 -6.46
N GLY A 17 -17.49 24.08 -6.91
CA GLY A 17 -18.31 22.91 -6.67
C GLY A 17 -17.86 22.25 -5.36
N LEU A 18 -18.50 22.60 -4.24
CA LEU A 18 -18.42 21.84 -3.00
C LEU A 18 -19.81 21.24 -2.70
N ALA A 19 -19.84 19.91 -2.83
CA ALA A 19 -20.73 18.92 -2.21
C ALA A 19 -22.26 19.10 -2.30
N LEU A 20 -22.88 18.42 -3.27
CA LEU A 20 -24.21 17.81 -3.17
C LEU A 20 -24.27 16.55 -4.08
N GLY A 21 -24.16 15.36 -3.49
CA GLY A 21 -24.68 14.07 -4.02
C GLY A 21 -24.35 13.64 -5.47
N GLY A 22 -23.36 14.25 -6.12
CA GLY A 22 -22.96 13.89 -7.48
C GLY A 22 -22.07 12.65 -7.52
N GLU A 23 -22.20 11.85 -8.57
CA GLU A 23 -21.29 10.75 -8.85
C GLU A 23 -19.85 11.28 -8.96
N ALA A 24 -18.87 10.58 -8.35
CA ALA A 24 -17.47 10.99 -8.43
C ALA A 24 -17.03 11.15 -9.90
N PRO A 25 -16.27 12.19 -10.28
CA PRO A 25 -15.90 12.41 -11.67
C PRO A 25 -15.14 11.20 -12.25
N LEU A 26 -15.48 10.83 -13.48
CA LEU A 26 -14.78 9.75 -14.20
C LEU A 26 -13.39 10.19 -14.67
N GLU A 27 -13.22 11.48 -14.93
CA GLU A 27 -11.98 12.09 -15.40
C GLU A 27 -12.03 13.59 -15.15
N TRP A 28 -10.89 14.19 -14.77
CA TRP A 28 -10.74 15.64 -14.68
C TRP A 28 -9.27 16.06 -14.83
N VAL A 29 -9.04 17.36 -14.94
CA VAL A 29 -7.71 17.96 -14.79
C VAL A 29 -7.65 18.63 -13.42
N ASP A 30 -6.71 18.22 -12.58
CA ASP A 30 -6.47 18.81 -11.27
C ASP A 30 -6.08 20.29 -11.45
N PRO A 31 -6.81 21.25 -10.86
CA PRO A 31 -6.63 22.67 -11.17
C PRO A 31 -5.29 23.23 -10.68
N ASP A 32 -4.75 22.66 -9.60
CA ASP A 32 -3.51 23.12 -8.95
C ASP A 32 -2.26 22.62 -9.66
N THR A 33 -2.32 21.42 -10.24
CA THR A 33 -1.17 20.76 -10.88
C THR A 33 -1.28 20.69 -12.40
N GLY A 34 -2.48 20.81 -12.95
CA GLY A 34 -2.78 20.60 -14.36
C GLY A 34 -2.65 19.15 -14.82
N ARG A 35 -2.56 18.19 -13.89
CA ARG A 35 -2.48 16.77 -14.22
C ARG A 35 -3.86 16.21 -14.51
N ARG A 36 -3.95 15.38 -15.54
CA ARG A 36 -5.13 14.57 -15.85
C ARG A 36 -5.23 13.44 -14.84
N ILE A 37 -6.41 13.28 -14.24
CA ILE A 37 -6.75 12.21 -13.30
C ILE A 37 -7.96 11.46 -13.82
N VAL A 38 -7.92 10.12 -13.78
CA VAL A 38 -8.98 9.23 -14.27
C VAL A 38 -9.43 8.31 -13.14
N ARG A 39 -10.75 8.11 -12.96
CA ARG A 39 -11.32 7.08 -12.08
C ARG A 39 -11.27 5.72 -12.78
N LEU A 40 -10.59 4.76 -12.17
CA LEU A 40 -10.43 3.40 -12.71
C LEU A 40 -11.62 2.49 -12.37
N SER A 41 -12.18 2.64 -11.18
CA SER A 41 -13.25 1.79 -10.63
C SER A 41 -14.65 2.23 -11.08
N ARG A 42 -14.90 2.22 -12.40
CA ARG A 42 -16.12 2.80 -13.00
C ARG A 42 -17.39 2.02 -12.67
N ASP A 43 -17.27 0.70 -12.53
CA ASP A 43 -18.40 -0.23 -12.39
C ASP A 43 -18.74 -0.57 -10.92
N TYR A 44 -18.13 0.12 -9.96
CA TYR A 44 -18.25 -0.19 -8.52
C TYR A 44 -18.66 1.02 -7.70
N ALA A 45 -19.56 0.82 -6.75
CA ALA A 45 -19.97 1.86 -5.80
C ALA A 45 -18.87 2.20 -4.79
N GLU A 46 -18.03 1.22 -4.43
CA GLU A 46 -16.83 1.40 -3.62
C GLU A 46 -15.71 0.51 -4.15
N ALA A 47 -14.48 1.03 -4.21
CA ALA A 47 -13.30 0.28 -4.62
C ALA A 47 -12.03 0.74 -3.90
N LYS A 48 -11.11 -0.19 -3.69
CA LYS A 48 -9.83 0.04 -3.01
C LYS A 48 -8.70 -0.65 -3.78
N SER A 49 -7.66 0.11 -4.13
CA SER A 49 -6.37 -0.44 -4.54
C SER A 49 -5.75 -1.21 -3.38
N PHE A 50 -4.83 -2.12 -3.72
CA PHE A 50 -4.03 -2.84 -2.74
C PHE A 50 -3.14 -1.90 -1.94
N TYR A 51 -2.75 -2.35 -0.76
CA TYR A 51 -1.78 -1.71 0.10
C TYR A 51 -0.46 -1.46 -0.65
N PHE A 52 0.23 -0.38 -0.29
CA PHE A 52 1.31 0.21 -1.11
C PHE A 52 2.45 -0.73 -1.49
N HIS A 53 2.77 -1.74 -0.65
CA HIS A 53 3.85 -2.69 -0.92
C HIS A 53 3.36 -3.99 -1.61
N ASN A 54 2.04 -4.18 -1.75
CA ASN A 54 1.44 -5.35 -2.38
C ASN A 54 1.22 -5.06 -3.86
N ASN A 55 2.10 -5.56 -4.73
CA ASN A 55 2.03 -5.33 -6.17
C ASN A 55 0.73 -5.91 -6.77
N PRO A 56 -0.20 -5.08 -7.29
CA PRO A 56 -1.49 -5.55 -7.81
C PRO A 56 -1.46 -5.94 -9.29
N PHE A 57 -0.32 -5.78 -9.98
CA PHE A 57 -0.26 -5.85 -11.44
C PHE A 57 0.17 -7.21 -11.98
N VAL A 58 -0.43 -7.61 -13.10
CA VAL A 58 0.03 -8.72 -13.95
C VAL A 58 0.05 -8.29 -15.41
N GLU A 59 0.99 -8.81 -16.19
CA GLU A 59 1.08 -8.51 -17.62
C GLU A 59 -0.21 -8.92 -18.35
N GLY A 60 -0.73 -8.08 -19.24
CA GLY A 60 -1.89 -8.43 -20.07
C GLY A 60 -1.53 -8.90 -21.47
N GLN A 61 -2.53 -9.03 -22.33
CA GLN A 61 -2.31 -9.34 -23.74
C GLN A 61 -2.07 -8.05 -24.53
N GLY A 62 -0.81 -7.76 -24.83
CA GLY A 62 -0.39 -6.60 -25.63
C GLY A 62 0.27 -5.50 -24.82
N ALA A 63 1.00 -4.62 -25.50
CA ALA A 63 1.77 -3.57 -24.85
C ALA A 63 0.86 -2.59 -24.06
N GLY A 64 1.14 -2.42 -22.78
CA GLY A 64 0.39 -1.53 -21.88
C GLY A 64 -0.94 -2.09 -21.37
N HIS A 65 -1.38 -3.27 -21.84
CA HIS A 65 -2.62 -3.91 -21.40
C HIS A 65 -2.48 -4.61 -20.04
N ASP A 66 -1.49 -4.23 -19.24
CA ASP A 66 -1.32 -4.71 -17.87
C ASP A 66 -2.64 -4.66 -17.11
N GLN A 67 -2.90 -5.71 -16.35
CA GLN A 67 -4.11 -5.85 -15.56
C GLN A 67 -3.81 -5.51 -14.12
N MET A 68 -4.74 -4.84 -13.46
CA MET A 68 -4.65 -4.48 -12.05
C MET A 68 -5.73 -5.20 -11.25
N VAL A 69 -5.31 -5.91 -10.20
CA VAL A 69 -6.20 -6.54 -9.23
C VAL A 69 -6.53 -5.55 -8.12
N PHE A 70 -7.79 -5.52 -7.68
CA PHE A 70 -8.25 -4.61 -6.64
C PHE A 70 -9.47 -5.20 -5.92
N TYR A 71 -9.94 -4.51 -4.89
CA TYR A 71 -11.19 -4.85 -4.21
C TYR A 71 -12.32 -3.91 -4.62
N GLY A 72 -13.44 -4.46 -5.07
CA GLY A 72 -14.62 -3.70 -5.50
C GLY A 72 -15.90 -4.21 -4.83
N ALA A 73 -16.83 -3.30 -4.52
CA ALA A 73 -18.17 -3.61 -4.03
C ALA A 73 -19.22 -2.91 -4.91
N GLU A 74 -20.27 -3.65 -5.27
CA GLU A 74 -21.37 -3.13 -6.10
C GLU A 74 -22.25 -2.12 -5.36
N GLN A 75 -22.26 -2.17 -4.03
CA GLN A 75 -23.01 -1.27 -3.16
C GLN A 75 -22.08 -0.65 -2.11
N VAL A 76 -22.32 0.60 -1.74
CA VAL A 76 -21.56 1.29 -0.69
C VAL A 76 -21.70 0.54 0.63
N GLY A 77 -20.59 0.19 1.27
CA GLY A 77 -20.58 -0.63 2.49
C GLY A 77 -20.89 -2.13 2.27
N GLY A 78 -21.00 -2.56 1.01
CA GLY A 78 -21.13 -3.98 0.65
C GLY A 78 -19.85 -4.78 0.92
N ALA A 79 -19.96 -6.11 0.89
CA ALA A 79 -18.80 -6.99 1.00
C ALA A 79 -17.93 -6.87 -0.26
N PRO A 80 -16.68 -6.40 -0.15
CA PRO A 80 -15.82 -6.26 -1.31
C PRO A 80 -15.39 -7.64 -1.83
N GLN A 81 -15.43 -7.78 -3.15
CA GLN A 81 -14.92 -8.94 -3.88
C GLN A 81 -13.63 -8.56 -4.60
N LEU A 82 -12.79 -9.55 -4.86
CA LEU A 82 -11.61 -9.37 -5.69
C LEU A 82 -12.06 -9.11 -7.12
N CYS A 83 -11.47 -8.12 -7.77
CA CYS A 83 -11.79 -7.69 -9.13
C CYS A 83 -10.50 -7.49 -9.91
N VAL A 84 -10.60 -7.48 -11.24
CA VAL A 84 -9.49 -7.16 -12.15
C VAL A 84 -9.95 -6.16 -13.19
N LEU A 85 -9.07 -5.22 -13.56
CA LEU A 85 -9.29 -4.32 -14.70
C LEU A 85 -8.10 -4.33 -15.66
N ASP A 86 -8.37 -4.11 -16.94
CA ASP A 86 -7.34 -3.86 -17.97
C ASP A 86 -7.04 -2.35 -18.04
N LEU A 87 -5.79 -1.95 -17.82
CA LEU A 87 -5.40 -0.54 -17.64
C LEU A 87 -5.58 0.34 -18.89
N VAL A 88 -5.73 -0.25 -20.08
CA VAL A 88 -5.96 0.49 -21.33
C VAL A 88 -7.44 0.66 -21.60
N THR A 89 -8.20 -0.43 -21.55
CA THR A 89 -9.62 -0.45 -21.89
C THR A 89 -10.51 0.02 -20.74
N LEU A 90 -9.98 0.03 -19.52
CA LEU A 90 -10.67 0.29 -18.26
C LEU A 90 -11.86 -0.64 -18.00
N LYS A 91 -11.95 -1.76 -18.74
CA LYS A 91 -12.96 -2.78 -18.51
C LYS A 91 -12.59 -3.60 -17.29
N SER A 92 -13.57 -3.79 -16.42
CA SER A 92 -13.40 -4.55 -15.19
C SER A 92 -14.26 -5.81 -15.16
N ARG A 93 -13.88 -6.77 -14.33
CA ARG A 93 -14.74 -7.90 -13.94
C ARG A 93 -14.39 -8.40 -12.55
N THR A 94 -15.40 -8.96 -11.89
CA THR A 94 -15.27 -9.61 -10.60
C THR A 94 -14.59 -10.97 -10.74
N LEU A 95 -13.68 -11.29 -9.82
CA LEU A 95 -12.94 -12.55 -9.73
C LEU A 95 -13.48 -13.50 -8.64
N THR A 96 -14.07 -12.96 -7.58
CA THR A 96 -14.62 -13.75 -6.48
C THR A 96 -16.10 -13.45 -6.24
N ASP A 97 -16.85 -14.45 -5.79
CA ASP A 97 -18.25 -14.33 -5.37
C ASP A 97 -18.44 -15.08 -4.05
N GLU A 98 -17.66 -14.67 -3.05
CA GLU A 98 -17.61 -15.32 -1.75
C GLU A 98 -18.54 -14.59 -0.76
N SER A 99 -19.37 -15.36 -0.05
CA SER A 99 -20.28 -14.82 0.96
C SER A 99 -19.57 -14.34 2.23
N GLY A 100 -18.43 -14.97 2.54
CA GLY A 100 -17.54 -14.57 3.61
C GLY A 100 -16.66 -13.39 3.23
N LYS A 101 -16.05 -12.74 4.24
CA LYS A 101 -15.13 -11.63 4.00
C LYS A 101 -13.86 -12.14 3.30
N VAL A 102 -13.70 -11.78 2.03
CA VAL A 102 -12.48 -12.00 1.24
C VAL A 102 -11.37 -11.11 1.79
N ARG A 103 -10.20 -11.71 2.07
CA ARG A 103 -9.01 -11.01 2.57
C ARG A 103 -7.77 -11.44 1.78
N GLY A 104 -6.74 -10.62 1.85
CA GLY A 104 -5.47 -10.86 1.17
C GLY A 104 -5.24 -9.83 0.07
N GLU A 105 -4.01 -9.54 -0.25
CA GLU A 105 -3.67 -8.62 -1.34
C GLU A 105 -2.42 -9.21 -2.01
N ILE A 106 -2.55 -10.45 -2.46
CA ILE A 106 -1.42 -11.28 -2.85
C ILE A 106 -1.63 -11.68 -4.29
N VAL A 107 -0.79 -11.15 -5.18
CA VAL A 107 -0.78 -11.46 -6.60
C VAL A 107 0.58 -12.04 -6.97
N SER A 108 0.55 -13.12 -7.74
CA SER A 108 1.73 -13.70 -8.37
C SER A 108 1.63 -13.49 -9.88
N PRO A 109 2.42 -12.57 -10.45
CA PRO A 109 2.51 -12.42 -11.90
C PRO A 109 3.00 -13.69 -12.60
N ARG A 110 3.85 -14.46 -11.91
CA ARG A 110 4.43 -15.70 -12.41
C ARG A 110 3.39 -16.80 -12.64
N SER A 111 2.50 -17.03 -11.67
CA SER A 111 1.42 -18.02 -11.78
C SER A 111 0.12 -17.43 -12.34
N ARG A 112 0.06 -16.11 -12.53
CA ARG A 112 -1.15 -15.35 -12.90
C ARG A 112 -2.33 -15.64 -11.97
N CYS A 113 -2.02 -15.85 -10.69
CA CYS A 113 -3.01 -16.10 -9.64
C CYS A 113 -2.99 -14.99 -8.60
N ALA A 114 -4.16 -14.67 -8.09
CA ALA A 114 -4.31 -14.01 -6.80
C ALA A 114 -4.55 -15.06 -5.71
N TYR A 115 -4.17 -14.77 -4.48
CA TYR A 115 -4.42 -15.62 -3.33
C TYR A 115 -5.24 -14.87 -2.29
N VAL A 116 -6.37 -15.46 -1.92
CA VAL A 116 -7.31 -14.89 -0.96
C VAL A 116 -7.59 -15.86 0.17
N GLN A 117 -7.96 -15.31 1.32
CA GLN A 117 -8.40 -16.07 2.47
C GLN A 117 -9.84 -15.71 2.80
N VAL A 118 -10.68 -16.73 2.95
CA VAL A 118 -12.07 -16.64 3.40
C VAL A 118 -12.20 -17.57 4.59
N GLU A 119 -12.28 -17.00 5.78
CA GLU A 119 -12.25 -17.76 7.05
C GLU A 119 -10.98 -18.61 7.18
N ASP A 120 -11.12 -19.94 7.25
CA ASP A 120 -10.03 -20.92 7.30
C ASP A 120 -9.50 -21.30 5.91
N ARG A 121 -10.26 -21.02 4.84
CA ARG A 121 -9.90 -21.41 3.47
C ARG A 121 -8.92 -20.43 2.86
N VAL A 122 -7.83 -20.95 2.34
CA VAL A 122 -6.93 -20.24 1.43
C VAL A 122 -7.22 -20.72 0.01
N LEU A 123 -7.58 -19.77 -0.86
CA LEU A 123 -7.95 -20.02 -2.24
C LEU A 123 -6.92 -19.39 -3.16
N SER A 124 -6.61 -20.07 -4.26
CA SER A 124 -6.00 -19.47 -5.44
C SER A 124 -7.11 -19.08 -6.41
N VAL A 125 -6.96 -17.93 -7.04
CA VAL A 125 -7.92 -17.37 -8.00
C VAL A 125 -7.16 -17.06 -9.27
N ASN A 126 -7.44 -17.79 -10.35
CA ASN A 126 -6.84 -17.52 -11.64
C ASN A 126 -7.31 -16.15 -12.14
N ILE A 127 -6.37 -15.24 -12.40
CA ILE A 127 -6.69 -13.85 -12.73
C ILE A 127 -7.36 -13.77 -14.11
N ASP A 128 -7.05 -14.66 -15.05
CA ASP A 128 -7.58 -14.64 -16.42
C ASP A 128 -8.98 -15.24 -16.53
N THR A 129 -9.26 -16.31 -15.79
CA THR A 129 -10.53 -17.06 -15.91
C THR A 129 -11.49 -16.80 -14.76
N GLY A 130 -11.00 -16.34 -13.60
CA GLY A 130 -11.78 -16.27 -12.36
C GLY A 130 -11.99 -17.63 -11.68
N GLU A 131 -11.37 -18.71 -12.19
CA GLU A 131 -11.46 -20.03 -11.56
C GLU A 131 -10.81 -20.00 -10.17
N GLN A 132 -11.54 -20.50 -9.16
CA GLN A 132 -11.08 -20.56 -7.78
C GLN A 132 -10.79 -22.00 -7.38
N GLN A 133 -9.63 -22.23 -6.76
CA GLN A 133 -9.21 -23.54 -6.27
C GLN A 133 -8.78 -23.44 -4.81
N LEU A 134 -9.26 -24.39 -3.99
CA LEU A 134 -8.83 -24.52 -2.61
C LEU A 134 -7.37 -24.97 -2.57
N VAL A 135 -6.50 -24.15 -1.96
CA VAL A 135 -5.12 -24.52 -1.66
C VAL A 135 -5.06 -25.33 -0.37
N VAL A 136 -5.64 -24.78 0.71
CA VAL A 136 -5.63 -25.41 2.03
C VAL A 136 -6.76 -24.86 2.91
N ARG A 137 -7.19 -25.67 3.89
CA ARG A 137 -7.89 -25.18 5.09
C ARG A 137 -6.87 -25.06 6.22
N LEU A 138 -6.67 -23.85 6.73
CA LEU A 138 -5.75 -23.62 7.84
C LEU A 138 -6.18 -24.44 9.05
N PRO A 139 -5.25 -25.14 9.72
CA PRO A 139 -5.62 -26.00 10.84
C PRO A 139 -6.06 -25.17 12.04
N ASP A 140 -6.99 -25.71 12.84
CA ASP A 140 -7.59 -25.00 14.00
C ASP A 140 -6.58 -24.51 15.03
N ASN A 141 -5.41 -25.16 15.12
CA ASN A 141 -4.33 -24.79 16.02
C ASN A 141 -3.38 -23.71 15.44
N LEU A 142 -3.57 -23.31 14.19
CA LEU A 142 -2.85 -22.24 13.51
C LEU A 142 -3.82 -21.37 12.65
N PRO A 143 -4.82 -20.70 13.26
CA PRO A 143 -5.80 -19.88 12.56
C PRO A 143 -5.19 -18.51 12.17
N GLY A 144 -4.16 -18.56 11.33
CA GLY A 144 -3.39 -17.40 10.89
C GLY A 144 -4.01 -16.62 9.75
N SER A 145 -3.26 -15.64 9.26
CA SER A 145 -3.59 -14.88 8.06
C SER A 145 -2.45 -14.96 7.05
N ILE A 146 -2.76 -15.25 5.79
CA ILE A 146 -1.78 -15.18 4.69
C ILE A 146 -1.39 -13.73 4.39
N ARG A 147 -0.15 -13.51 3.95
CA ARG A 147 0.44 -12.17 3.79
C ARG A 147 1.19 -11.97 2.47
N SER A 148 1.86 -12.97 1.95
CA SER A 148 2.70 -12.82 0.76
C SER A 148 2.90 -14.14 0.02
N VAL A 149 3.29 -14.08 -1.26
CA VAL A 149 3.68 -15.22 -2.10
C VAL A 149 5.12 -15.02 -2.56
N ASN A 150 5.92 -16.09 -2.60
CA ASN A 150 7.33 -15.99 -2.97
C ASN A 150 7.55 -15.84 -4.49
N ALA A 151 8.73 -15.36 -4.89
CA ALA A 151 9.05 -14.99 -6.26
C ALA A 151 8.88 -16.12 -7.30
N ASP A 152 9.04 -17.38 -6.90
CA ASP A 152 8.88 -18.55 -7.77
C ASP A 152 7.47 -19.17 -7.72
N ALA A 153 6.55 -18.57 -6.95
CA ALA A 153 5.16 -18.97 -6.79
C ALA A 153 4.97 -20.40 -6.28
N THR A 154 5.82 -20.82 -5.33
CA THR A 154 5.75 -22.14 -4.69
C THR A 154 5.24 -22.09 -3.25
N LEU A 155 5.42 -20.96 -2.56
CA LEU A 155 5.07 -20.80 -1.15
C LEU A 155 4.24 -19.55 -0.90
N LEU A 156 3.21 -19.67 -0.07
CA LEU A 156 2.62 -18.55 0.65
C LEU A 156 3.26 -18.41 2.03
N TRP A 157 3.32 -17.17 2.52
CA TRP A 157 3.68 -16.86 3.89
C TRP A 157 2.44 -16.44 4.69
N GLY A 158 2.34 -16.92 5.92
CA GLY A 158 1.31 -16.54 6.86
C GLY A 158 1.88 -16.22 8.24
N VAL A 159 1.08 -15.51 9.03
CA VAL A 159 1.40 -15.13 10.40
C VAL A 159 0.23 -15.39 11.34
N TYR A 160 0.52 -15.82 12.56
CA TYR A 160 -0.47 -16.05 13.60
C TYR A 160 0.07 -15.63 14.96
N ALA A 161 -0.68 -14.80 15.68
CA ALA A 161 -0.40 -14.46 17.08
C ALA A 161 -1.48 -15.08 17.97
N LYS A 162 -1.08 -16.00 18.85
CA LYS A 162 -2.00 -16.68 19.76
C LYS A 162 -2.56 -15.70 20.79
N GLY A 163 -3.88 -15.59 20.88
CA GLY A 163 -4.54 -14.68 21.82
C GLY A 163 -4.81 -13.27 21.28
N ILE A 164 -4.41 -12.97 20.03
CA ILE A 164 -4.55 -11.61 19.48
C ILE A 164 -6.01 -11.25 19.20
N LYS A 165 -6.84 -12.24 18.84
CA LYS A 165 -8.26 -12.04 18.52
C LYS A 165 -9.01 -11.55 19.76
N GLU A 166 -8.77 -12.17 20.89
CA GLU A 166 -9.37 -11.85 22.18
C GLU A 166 -8.99 -10.44 22.65
N LEU A 167 -7.74 -10.02 22.39
CA LEU A 167 -7.31 -8.64 22.67
C LEU A 167 -8.00 -7.63 21.76
N LEU A 168 -8.13 -7.91 20.46
CA LEU A 168 -8.80 -7.03 19.51
C LEU A 168 -10.31 -6.91 19.78
N GLU A 169 -10.96 -7.98 20.22
CA GLU A 169 -12.36 -7.96 20.63
C GLU A 169 -12.57 -7.12 21.91
N LYS A 170 -11.65 -7.26 22.88
CA LYS A 170 -11.70 -6.50 24.14
C LYS A 170 -11.36 -5.01 23.96
N TYR A 171 -10.49 -4.69 23.00
CA TYR A 171 -10.00 -3.35 22.72
C TYR A 171 -10.18 -3.03 21.23
N PRO A 172 -11.37 -2.59 20.78
CA PRO A 172 -11.67 -2.50 19.34
C PRO A 172 -11.02 -1.33 18.60
N LYS A 173 -10.56 -0.27 19.30
CA LYS A 173 -9.93 0.90 18.67
C LYS A 173 -8.41 0.77 18.68
N LYS A 174 -7.74 1.20 17.59
CA LYS A 174 -6.26 1.19 17.46
C LYS A 174 -5.55 1.84 18.64
N SER A 175 -6.04 2.99 19.10
CA SER A 175 -5.50 3.69 20.27
C SER A 175 -5.60 2.89 21.58
N GLN A 176 -6.48 1.89 21.66
CA GLN A 176 -6.67 1.05 22.84
C GLN A 176 -5.81 -0.22 22.78
N TYR A 177 -5.80 -0.93 21.65
CA TYR A 177 -5.13 -2.22 21.57
C TYR A 177 -3.62 -2.13 21.32
N PHE A 178 -3.11 -1.05 20.72
CA PHE A 178 -1.76 -1.04 20.18
C PHE A 178 -0.68 -1.31 21.25
N ASN A 179 -0.70 -0.56 22.36
CA ASN A 179 0.22 -0.80 23.46
C ASN A 179 -0.09 -2.11 24.19
N VAL A 180 -1.35 -2.53 24.27
CA VAL A 180 -1.74 -3.78 24.94
C VAL A 180 -1.18 -4.99 24.21
N ILE A 181 -1.33 -5.07 22.89
CA ILE A 181 -0.80 -6.18 22.07
C ILE A 181 0.73 -6.17 22.10
N TYR A 182 1.35 -4.99 21.98
CA TYR A 182 2.81 -4.84 22.06
C TYR A 182 3.37 -5.38 23.39
N GLU A 183 2.82 -4.95 24.53
CA GLU A 183 3.30 -5.37 25.85
C GLU A 183 2.93 -6.81 26.20
N ALA A 184 1.88 -7.38 25.58
CA ALA A 184 1.45 -8.75 25.84
C ALA A 184 2.46 -9.82 25.39
N ARG A 185 3.36 -9.48 24.44
CA ARG A 185 4.41 -10.41 23.92
C ARG A 185 3.86 -11.79 23.59
N LEU A 186 2.72 -11.80 22.88
CA LEU A 186 2.00 -13.03 22.54
C LEU A 186 2.89 -14.00 21.76
N PRO A 187 2.77 -15.32 21.96
CA PRO A 187 3.39 -16.30 21.08
C PRO A 187 2.94 -16.08 19.64
N ASN A 188 3.89 -15.80 18.76
CA ASN A 188 3.69 -15.53 17.36
C ASN A 188 4.42 -16.56 16.51
N LYS A 189 3.74 -17.02 15.47
CA LYS A 189 4.21 -18.02 14.54
C LYS A 189 4.17 -17.45 13.14
N GLN A 190 5.29 -17.55 12.44
CA GLN A 190 5.33 -17.40 11.00
C GLN A 190 5.35 -18.79 10.36
N PHE A 191 4.56 -18.96 9.31
CA PHE A 191 4.41 -20.25 8.65
C PHE A 191 4.38 -20.10 7.14
N THR A 192 4.70 -21.19 6.46
CA THR A 192 4.60 -21.34 5.01
C THR A 192 3.44 -22.25 4.65
N ILE A 193 2.87 -22.05 3.47
CA ILE A 193 1.93 -22.98 2.83
C ILE A 193 2.54 -23.37 1.48
N ASP A 194 2.81 -24.64 1.27
CA ASP A 194 3.21 -25.16 -0.03
C ASP A 194 2.02 -25.13 -1.00
N LEU A 195 2.17 -24.44 -2.11
CA LEU A 195 1.07 -24.19 -3.05
C LEU A 195 0.66 -25.44 -3.84
N ALA A 196 1.53 -26.45 -3.94
CA ALA A 196 1.24 -27.66 -4.69
C ALA A 196 0.54 -28.72 -3.84
N SER A 197 0.95 -28.85 -2.58
CA SER A 197 0.48 -29.89 -1.65
C SER A 197 -0.51 -29.39 -0.60
N GLY A 198 -0.54 -28.08 -0.35
CA GLY A 198 -1.25 -27.48 0.77
C GLY A 198 -0.57 -27.71 2.13
N GLU A 199 0.66 -28.22 2.18
CA GLU A 199 1.38 -28.44 3.44
C GLU A 199 1.60 -27.12 4.19
N VAL A 200 1.19 -27.06 5.44
CA VAL A 200 1.40 -25.91 6.32
C VAL A 200 2.53 -26.20 7.29
N LYS A 201 3.56 -25.35 7.29
CA LYS A 201 4.76 -25.53 8.12
C LYS A 201 5.13 -24.25 8.86
N VAL A 202 5.20 -24.32 10.19
CA VAL A 202 5.78 -23.24 11.02
C VAL A 202 7.28 -23.20 10.81
N VAL A 203 7.81 -22.00 10.53
CA VAL A 203 9.22 -21.78 10.18
C VAL A 203 9.93 -20.80 11.11
N HIS A 204 9.19 -19.99 11.85
CA HIS A 204 9.73 -19.09 12.87
C HIS A 204 8.71 -18.90 14.00
N GLU A 205 9.18 -18.86 15.24
CA GLU A 205 8.35 -18.56 16.41
C GLU A 205 9.06 -17.53 17.31
N GLU A 206 8.29 -16.58 17.84
CA GLU A 206 8.81 -15.54 18.72
C GLU A 206 7.73 -15.04 19.69
N LEU A 207 8.15 -14.55 20.87
CA LEU A 207 7.26 -13.85 21.82
C LEU A 207 7.22 -12.34 21.49
N ALA A 208 6.71 -12.00 20.31
CA ALA A 208 6.64 -10.65 19.79
C ALA A 208 5.46 -10.49 18.84
N TRP A 209 4.96 -9.25 18.68
CA TRP A 209 3.96 -8.98 17.65
C TRP A 209 4.64 -8.86 16.29
N LEU A 210 4.53 -9.89 15.44
CA LEU A 210 5.09 -9.90 14.09
C LEU A 210 4.03 -9.53 13.04
N ASN A 211 4.39 -8.74 12.02
CA ASN A 211 3.50 -8.40 10.91
C ASN A 211 4.28 -7.95 9.66
N HIS A 212 3.56 -7.44 8.64
CA HIS A 212 4.10 -6.75 7.47
C HIS A 212 5.06 -7.62 6.64
N GLN A 213 4.69 -8.90 6.48
CA GLN A 213 5.48 -9.87 5.76
C GLN A 213 5.44 -9.65 4.25
N GLN A 214 6.61 -9.56 3.62
CA GLN A 214 6.76 -9.40 2.18
C GLN A 214 7.89 -10.29 1.68
N PHE A 215 7.60 -11.24 0.80
CA PHE A 215 8.67 -11.92 0.08
C PHE A 215 9.41 -10.93 -0.83
N SER A 216 10.71 -11.17 -1.02
CA SER A 216 11.46 -10.49 -2.06
C SER A 216 10.82 -10.75 -3.42
N PRO A 217 10.71 -9.72 -4.29
CA PRO A 217 10.13 -9.87 -5.61
C PRO A 217 10.96 -10.75 -6.56
N THR A 218 12.24 -10.97 -6.24
CA THR A 218 13.19 -11.68 -7.12
C THR A 218 13.88 -12.88 -6.46
N ASN A 219 13.88 -12.98 -5.13
CA ASN A 219 14.50 -14.09 -4.42
C ASN A 219 13.47 -14.88 -3.60
N PRO A 220 13.15 -16.14 -3.95
CA PRO A 220 12.09 -16.91 -3.28
C PRO A 220 12.43 -17.36 -1.86
N HIS A 221 13.64 -17.08 -1.38
CA HIS A 221 14.11 -17.45 -0.03
C HIS A 221 14.29 -16.25 0.90
N LEU A 222 14.03 -15.03 0.44
CA LEU A 222 14.14 -13.83 1.25
C LEU A 222 12.77 -13.23 1.55
N LEU A 223 12.58 -12.79 2.79
CA LEU A 223 11.34 -12.22 3.28
C LEU A 223 11.65 -11.06 4.23
N THR A 224 11.03 -9.90 4.05
CA THR A 224 10.97 -8.89 5.11
C THR A 224 9.79 -9.16 6.03
N TYR A 225 9.96 -8.88 7.31
CA TYR A 225 8.87 -8.81 8.29
C TYR A 225 9.20 -7.71 9.30
N CYS A 226 8.21 -7.37 10.12
CA CYS A 226 8.42 -6.39 11.18
C CYS A 226 8.09 -6.91 12.58
N HIS A 227 8.76 -6.31 13.56
CA HIS A 227 8.29 -6.23 14.94
C HIS A 227 7.32 -5.04 15.04
N GLU A 228 6.04 -5.33 15.24
CA GLU A 228 5.01 -4.33 15.49
C GLU A 228 5.04 -3.82 16.94
N GLY A 229 4.61 -2.57 17.10
CA GLY A 229 4.62 -1.88 18.38
C GLY A 229 5.10 -0.44 18.25
N HIS A 230 5.41 0.20 19.38
CA HIS A 230 5.91 1.57 19.35
C HIS A 230 7.32 1.59 18.74
N TRP A 231 7.47 2.15 17.53
CA TRP A 231 8.72 2.04 16.73
C TRP A 231 9.97 2.55 17.45
N HIS A 232 9.82 3.52 18.37
CA HIS A 232 10.93 4.03 19.19
C HIS A 232 11.32 3.12 20.36
N LYS A 233 10.64 1.99 20.57
CA LYS A 233 10.94 1.01 21.63
C LYS A 233 11.54 -0.29 21.09
N LEU A 234 11.63 -0.46 19.77
CA LEU A 234 12.01 -1.74 19.14
C LEU A 234 12.87 -1.52 17.88
N HIS A 235 13.46 -2.58 17.36
CA HIS A 235 14.00 -2.60 16.00
C HIS A 235 12.94 -3.19 15.09
N ARG A 236 12.39 -2.37 14.18
CA ARG A 236 11.18 -2.74 13.43
C ARG A 236 11.48 -3.71 12.30
N ILE A 237 12.42 -3.37 11.42
CA ILE A 237 12.51 -3.98 10.09
C ILE A 237 13.55 -5.10 10.08
N TRP A 238 13.13 -6.29 9.68
CA TRP A 238 13.96 -7.50 9.66
C TRP A 238 13.90 -8.19 8.29
N LEU A 239 15.06 -8.66 7.83
CA LEU A 239 15.21 -9.54 6.67
C LEU A 239 15.44 -10.97 7.16
N TYR A 240 14.58 -11.89 6.73
CA TYR A 240 14.66 -13.31 7.01
C TYR A 240 15.12 -14.07 5.77
N ASN A 241 16.11 -14.95 5.94
CA ASN A 241 16.51 -15.90 4.92
C ASN A 241 15.98 -17.30 5.28
N LEU A 242 15.06 -17.80 4.47
CA LEU A 242 14.38 -19.09 4.70
C LEU A 242 15.33 -20.29 4.62
N LYS A 243 16.40 -20.22 3.81
CA LYS A 243 17.36 -21.33 3.66
C LYS A 243 18.26 -21.48 4.88
N THR A 244 18.79 -20.36 5.36
CA THR A 244 19.74 -20.34 6.49
C THR A 244 19.06 -20.11 7.83
N GLN A 245 17.79 -19.71 7.82
CA GLN A 245 17.00 -19.26 8.98
C GLN A 245 17.63 -18.07 9.71
N THR A 246 18.41 -17.25 8.99
CA THR A 246 19.09 -16.09 9.57
C THR A 246 18.19 -14.86 9.53
N HIS A 247 18.19 -14.11 10.63
CA HIS A 247 17.49 -12.84 10.76
C HIS A 247 18.50 -11.70 10.76
N THR A 248 18.37 -10.79 9.79
CA THR A 248 19.23 -9.62 9.65
C THR A 248 18.41 -8.37 9.97
N ARG A 249 18.92 -7.54 10.86
CA ARG A 249 18.31 -6.24 11.15
C ARG A 249 18.59 -5.30 9.99
N VAL A 250 17.55 -4.73 9.40
CA VAL A 250 17.68 -3.85 8.22
C VAL A 250 18.10 -2.44 8.63
N HIS A 251 17.72 -2.00 9.83
CA HIS A 251 18.05 -0.68 10.31
C HIS A 251 18.27 -0.65 11.84
N GLU A 252 19.36 -0.02 12.25
CA GLU A 252 19.71 0.20 13.66
C GLU A 252 19.46 1.65 14.05
N ARG A 253 18.61 1.84 15.06
CA ARG A 253 18.30 3.16 15.61
C ARG A 253 19.54 3.76 16.26
N THR A 254 19.79 5.04 15.97
CA THR A 254 20.96 5.80 16.40
C THR A 254 20.66 6.79 17.51
N VAL A 255 19.41 7.28 17.63
CA VAL A 255 19.00 8.25 18.66
C VAL A 255 17.71 7.83 19.38
N ASP A 256 17.48 8.40 20.57
CA ASP A 256 16.20 8.25 21.26
C ASP A 256 15.06 8.81 20.39
N ARG A 257 13.89 8.18 20.47
CA ARG A 257 12.71 8.49 19.64
C ARG A 257 12.89 8.35 18.12
N GLU A 258 13.98 7.77 17.62
CA GLU A 258 14.08 7.39 16.21
C GLU A 258 13.04 6.34 15.84
N ILE A 259 12.40 6.51 14.68
CA ILE A 259 11.40 5.58 14.16
C ILE A 259 11.66 5.28 12.68
N ALA A 260 11.47 4.02 12.31
CA ALA A 260 11.55 3.54 10.94
C ALA A 260 10.35 2.62 10.67
N GLY A 261 9.78 2.67 9.47
CA GLY A 261 8.66 1.83 9.07
C GLY A 261 8.21 2.06 7.64
N HIS A 262 7.01 1.59 7.30
CA HIS A 262 6.46 1.63 5.94
C HIS A 262 7.42 1.03 4.90
N GLU A 263 8.09 -0.06 5.28
CA GLU A 263 9.13 -0.67 4.47
C GLU A 263 8.58 -1.37 3.21
N PHE A 264 9.33 -1.33 2.11
CA PHE A 264 8.96 -2.01 0.86
C PHE A 264 10.20 -2.38 0.04
N TRP A 265 10.06 -3.40 -0.80
CA TRP A 265 11.12 -3.83 -1.71
C TRP A 265 11.25 -2.92 -2.93
N SER A 266 12.49 -2.68 -3.34
CA SER A 266 12.82 -2.23 -4.70
C SER A 266 12.38 -3.28 -5.73
N ARG A 267 12.18 -2.86 -6.98
CA ARG A 267 11.61 -3.74 -8.03
C ARG A 267 12.52 -4.93 -8.36
N ASP A 268 13.83 -4.73 -8.26
CA ASP A 268 14.84 -5.76 -8.44
C ASP A 268 15.11 -6.62 -7.18
N GLY A 269 14.49 -6.29 -6.05
CA GLY A 269 14.67 -6.98 -4.78
C GLY A 269 16.04 -6.76 -4.12
N ARG A 270 16.81 -5.74 -4.54
CA ARG A 270 18.14 -5.42 -4.01
C ARG A 270 18.10 -4.48 -2.80
N THR A 271 17.12 -3.58 -2.75
CA THR A 271 17.03 -2.55 -1.71
C THR A 271 15.71 -2.67 -0.96
N ILE A 272 15.77 -2.57 0.36
CA ILE A 272 14.59 -2.40 1.21
C ILE A 272 14.50 -0.92 1.55
N TRP A 273 13.49 -0.26 0.99
CA TRP A 273 13.18 1.15 1.25
C TRP A 273 12.28 1.29 2.46
N PHE A 274 12.39 2.40 3.22
CA PHE A 274 11.56 2.67 4.39
C PHE A 274 11.50 4.16 4.74
N ASP A 275 10.39 4.58 5.35
CA ASP A 275 10.26 5.88 6.00
C ASP A 275 11.11 5.91 7.27
N LEU A 276 11.89 6.98 7.46
CA LEU A 276 12.79 7.15 8.59
C LEU A 276 12.67 8.56 9.17
N GLN A 277 12.50 8.66 10.48
CA GLN A 277 12.51 9.93 11.20
C GLN A 277 13.51 9.92 12.35
N VAL A 278 14.43 10.89 12.33
CA VAL A 278 15.58 10.96 13.24
C VAL A 278 15.64 12.30 13.99
N PRO A 279 15.07 12.42 15.19
CA PRO A 279 14.07 11.52 15.79
C PRO A 279 12.66 11.74 15.22
N ARG A 280 11.69 10.96 15.71
CA ARG A 280 10.26 11.06 15.36
C ARG A 280 9.75 12.49 15.40
N GLY A 281 9.28 12.94 14.24
CA GLY A 281 8.63 14.22 14.03
C GLY A 281 9.60 15.38 13.87
N GLU A 282 10.90 15.17 13.68
CA GLU A 282 11.89 16.25 13.54
C GLU A 282 12.51 16.32 12.15
N THR A 283 13.30 15.30 11.77
CA THR A 283 13.89 15.18 10.42
C THR A 283 13.33 13.95 9.72
N PHE A 284 13.17 14.02 8.41
CA PHE A 284 12.46 13.03 7.61
C PHE A 284 13.36 12.55 6.47
N TYR A 285 13.39 11.24 6.26
CA TYR A 285 14.12 10.59 5.18
C TYR A 285 13.29 9.49 4.54
N LEU A 286 13.46 9.30 3.24
CA LEU A 286 13.29 7.99 2.62
C LEU A 286 14.65 7.31 2.62
N ALA A 287 14.77 6.23 3.38
CA ALA A 287 16.01 5.47 3.53
C ALA A 287 15.94 4.15 2.76
N GLY A 288 17.09 3.65 2.28
CA GLY A 288 17.19 2.39 1.56
C GLY A 288 18.36 1.57 2.06
N TYR A 289 18.11 0.29 2.38
CA TYR A 289 19.12 -0.67 2.80
C TYR A 289 19.43 -1.64 1.64
N ASP A 290 20.67 -1.64 1.17
CA ASP A 290 21.16 -2.58 0.14
C ASP A 290 21.48 -3.94 0.79
N ILE A 291 20.77 -5.00 0.37
CA ILE A 291 20.85 -6.30 1.05
C ILE A 291 22.16 -7.05 0.80
N GLU A 292 22.92 -6.68 -0.23
CA GLU A 292 24.20 -7.34 -0.56
C GLU A 292 25.35 -6.72 0.23
N THR A 293 25.36 -5.39 0.34
CA THR A 293 26.44 -4.62 0.95
C THR A 293 26.19 -4.28 2.41
N GLY A 294 24.92 -4.28 2.84
CA GLY A 294 24.49 -3.82 4.16
C GLY A 294 24.56 -2.30 4.34
N GLN A 295 24.76 -1.54 3.26
CA GLN A 295 24.84 -0.08 3.32
C GLN A 295 23.46 0.58 3.28
N GLU A 296 23.31 1.63 4.09
CA GLU A 296 22.14 2.51 4.07
C GLU A 296 22.41 3.77 3.26
N GLN A 297 21.48 4.12 2.39
CA GLN A 297 21.38 5.45 1.77
C GLN A 297 20.14 6.18 2.29
N ARG A 298 20.18 7.51 2.33
CA ARG A 298 19.09 8.35 2.86
C ARG A 298 18.86 9.54 1.95
N TYR A 299 17.60 9.81 1.64
CA TYR A 299 17.19 11.04 0.97
C TYR A 299 16.34 11.87 1.91
N ALA A 300 16.83 13.05 2.30
CA ALA A 300 16.09 14.00 3.11
C ALA A 300 14.89 14.57 2.35
N LEU A 301 13.81 14.88 3.08
CA LEU A 301 12.63 15.54 2.55
C LEU A 301 12.01 16.48 3.59
N LYS A 302 11.15 17.41 3.16
CA LYS A 302 10.50 18.34 4.10
C LYS A 302 9.33 17.67 4.79
N ARG A 303 9.03 18.12 6.01
CA ARG A 303 7.87 17.65 6.81
C ARG A 303 6.58 17.56 6.00
N HIS A 304 6.27 18.61 5.22
CA HIS A 304 5.00 18.67 4.50
C HIS A 304 4.97 17.87 3.19
N GLU A 305 6.12 17.33 2.80
CA GLU A 305 6.27 16.40 1.69
C GLU A 305 6.27 14.95 2.20
N TRP A 306 6.37 14.74 3.51
CA TRP A 306 6.29 13.40 4.09
C TRP A 306 4.98 12.71 3.70
N SER A 307 5.12 11.45 3.33
CA SER A 307 4.02 10.59 2.91
C SER A 307 3.85 9.42 3.87
N VAL A 308 2.60 9.01 4.11
CA VAL A 308 2.32 7.79 4.89
C VAL A 308 2.97 6.59 4.22
N HIS A 309 2.94 6.52 2.90
CA HIS A 309 3.57 5.48 2.12
C HIS A 309 4.39 6.05 0.96
N TYR A 310 5.38 5.25 0.54
CA TYR A 310 6.16 5.49 -0.65
C TYR A 310 6.15 4.25 -1.54
N ASN A 311 6.35 4.45 -2.84
CA ASN A 311 6.56 3.38 -3.81
C ASN A 311 7.61 3.83 -4.83
N ILE A 312 8.18 2.90 -5.58
CA ILE A 312 9.25 3.16 -6.54
C ILE A 312 8.80 2.78 -7.97
N SER A 313 9.18 3.65 -8.91
CA SER A 313 8.91 3.49 -10.34
C SER A 313 9.53 2.22 -10.92
N PRO A 314 9.01 1.67 -12.03
CA PRO A 314 9.53 0.46 -12.66
C PRO A 314 11.02 0.55 -13.05
N ASP A 315 11.48 1.71 -13.50
CA ASP A 315 12.89 1.94 -13.85
C ASP A 315 13.76 2.36 -12.65
N GLN A 316 13.15 2.43 -11.46
CA GLN A 316 13.76 2.73 -10.17
C GLN A 316 14.41 4.11 -10.05
N LYS A 317 14.05 5.08 -10.90
CA LYS A 317 14.60 6.45 -10.85
C LYS A 317 13.76 7.44 -10.07
N LEU A 318 12.48 7.17 -9.95
CA LEU A 318 11.50 8.03 -9.30
C LEU A 318 10.82 7.29 -8.15
N PHE A 319 10.44 8.03 -7.12
CA PHE A 319 9.51 7.58 -6.10
C PHE A 319 8.19 8.34 -6.22
N CYS A 320 7.13 7.75 -5.69
CA CYS A 320 5.90 8.47 -5.38
C CYS A 320 5.64 8.37 -3.89
N GLY A 321 4.92 9.34 -3.35
CA GLY A 321 4.38 9.27 -2.00
C GLY A 321 2.96 9.81 -1.94
N ASP A 322 2.19 9.30 -1.01
CA ASP A 322 0.76 9.56 -0.89
C ASP A 322 0.40 10.66 0.12
N GLY A 323 1.38 11.44 0.57
CA GLY A 323 1.16 12.60 1.43
C GLY A 323 0.70 12.23 2.83
N GLY A 324 0.24 13.23 3.58
CA GLY A 324 -0.23 13.08 4.95
C GLY A 324 -1.13 14.22 5.38
N SER A 325 -1.67 14.09 6.59
CA SER A 325 -2.54 15.09 7.22
C SER A 325 -1.93 15.64 8.51
N GLU A 326 -2.64 16.60 9.12
CA GLU A 326 -2.31 17.10 10.47
C GLU A 326 -2.27 16.00 11.54
N ASN A 327 -3.04 14.93 11.33
CA ASN A 327 -3.14 13.79 12.25
C ASN A 327 -2.12 12.69 11.96
N SER A 328 -1.39 12.77 10.84
CA SER A 328 -0.32 11.84 10.51
C SER A 328 0.89 12.02 11.43
N VAL A 329 1.80 11.03 11.43
CA VAL A 329 2.99 11.04 12.30
C VAL A 329 3.88 12.28 12.08
N ALA A 330 3.94 12.79 10.85
CA ALA A 330 4.69 14.01 10.53
C ALA A 330 4.01 15.31 10.98
N GLY A 331 2.71 15.30 11.29
CA GLY A 331 1.93 16.52 11.60
C GLY A 331 1.90 17.48 10.42
N SER A 332 1.32 17.07 9.29
CA SER A 332 1.42 17.77 8.02
C SER A 332 0.07 18.34 7.52
N PRO A 333 -0.38 19.49 8.03
CA PRO A 333 -1.66 20.10 7.59
C PRO A 333 -1.70 20.37 6.08
N ASP A 334 -0.58 20.80 5.48
CA ASP A 334 -0.48 21.10 4.04
C ASP A 334 0.01 19.93 3.19
N GLY A 335 0.01 18.71 3.76
CA GLY A 335 0.57 17.49 3.14
C GLY A 335 -0.38 16.71 2.24
N HIS A 336 -1.60 17.20 2.02
CA HIS A 336 -2.66 16.48 1.32
C HIS A 336 -2.43 16.46 -0.20
N TRP A 337 -1.42 15.71 -0.65
CA TRP A 337 -1.04 15.60 -2.06
C TRP A 337 -0.54 14.21 -2.40
N ILE A 338 -0.75 13.79 -3.65
CA ILE A 338 0.14 12.78 -4.25
C ILE A 338 1.40 13.49 -4.74
N TYR A 339 2.57 12.97 -4.37
CA TYR A 339 3.87 13.50 -4.73
C TYR A 339 4.62 12.58 -5.69
N LEU A 340 5.37 13.18 -6.62
CA LEU A 340 6.50 12.56 -7.32
C LEU A 340 7.80 13.05 -6.68
N PHE A 341 8.75 12.16 -6.50
CA PHE A 341 10.06 12.48 -5.95
C PHE A 341 11.17 12.04 -6.89
N GLU A 342 12.07 12.97 -7.18
CA GLU A 342 13.32 12.76 -7.90
C GLU A 342 14.48 12.81 -6.91
N PRO A 343 15.30 11.75 -6.79
CA PRO A 343 16.55 11.82 -6.03
C PRO A 343 17.49 12.90 -6.59
N ALA A 344 17.99 13.77 -5.72
CA ALA A 344 18.92 14.85 -6.06
C ALA A 344 20.04 14.90 -5.01
N GLY A 345 21.09 14.11 -5.18
CA GLY A 345 22.13 13.98 -4.17
C GLY A 345 21.59 13.27 -2.92
N ASP A 346 21.56 13.97 -1.78
CA ASP A 346 21.13 13.46 -0.48
C ASP A 346 19.69 13.86 -0.10
N HIS A 347 18.90 14.39 -1.05
CA HIS A 347 17.52 14.80 -0.82
C HIS A 347 16.58 14.39 -1.96
N LEU A 348 15.29 14.39 -1.67
CA LEU A 348 14.23 14.24 -2.67
C LEU A 348 13.76 15.62 -3.14
N LYS A 349 13.81 15.85 -4.44
CA LYS A 349 13.08 16.96 -5.06
C LYS A 349 11.64 16.53 -5.29
N SER A 350 10.70 17.23 -4.67
CA SER A 350 9.27 16.91 -4.73
C SER A 350 8.55 17.66 -5.86
N THR A 351 7.53 17.02 -6.44
CA THR A 351 6.55 17.63 -7.34
C THR A 351 5.16 17.17 -6.94
N ARG A 352 4.23 18.11 -6.72
CA ARG A 352 2.82 17.80 -6.44
C ARG A 352 2.11 17.34 -7.71
N LEU A 353 1.36 16.25 -7.63
CA LEU A 353 0.70 15.62 -8.77
C LEU A 353 -0.83 15.62 -8.70
N ALA A 354 -1.41 15.59 -7.50
CA ALA A 354 -2.85 15.68 -7.31
C ALA A 354 -3.15 16.30 -5.95
N ASN A 355 -4.09 17.23 -5.90
CA ASN A 355 -4.58 17.81 -4.67
C ASN A 355 -5.56 16.85 -3.98
N LEU A 356 -5.28 16.51 -2.73
CA LEU A 356 -6.11 15.65 -1.90
C LEU A 356 -6.78 16.42 -0.74
N ALA A 357 -7.01 17.72 -0.87
CA ALA A 357 -7.61 18.53 0.21
C ALA A 357 -9.00 18.03 0.68
N GLY A 358 -9.76 17.37 -0.21
CA GLY A 358 -11.03 16.74 0.15
C GLY A 358 -10.93 15.32 0.72
N HIS A 359 -9.72 14.74 0.79
CA HIS A 359 -9.48 13.37 1.22
C HIS A 359 -9.42 13.25 2.74
N ASP A 360 -10.13 12.26 3.29
CA ASP A 360 -10.01 11.86 4.69
C ASP A 360 -9.00 10.71 4.83
N TYR A 361 -7.87 11.02 5.48
CA TYR A 361 -6.72 10.12 5.71
C TYR A 361 -6.97 9.01 6.73
N GLU A 362 -8.17 8.86 7.31
CA GLU A 362 -8.57 7.59 7.91
C GLU A 362 -8.53 6.44 6.87
N LEU A 363 -8.67 6.77 5.58
CA LEU A 363 -8.34 5.91 4.45
C LEU A 363 -6.97 6.29 3.89
N GLU A 364 -5.95 5.46 4.03
CA GLU A 364 -4.65 5.76 3.43
C GLU A 364 -4.67 5.57 1.88
N PRO A 365 -4.06 6.46 1.06
CA PRO A 365 -4.20 6.38 -0.40
C PRO A 365 -3.42 5.25 -1.10
N ASN A 366 -2.33 4.75 -0.53
CA ASN A 366 -1.59 3.57 -1.04
C ASN A 366 -1.22 3.68 -2.53
N ALA A 367 -0.34 4.63 -2.85
CA ALA A 367 0.06 4.92 -4.22
C ALA A 367 0.95 3.83 -4.85
N HIS A 368 0.73 3.54 -6.13
CA HIS A 368 1.51 2.59 -6.94
C HIS A 368 1.82 3.17 -8.32
N PHE A 369 3.03 2.92 -8.83
CA PHE A 369 3.30 3.11 -10.26
C PHE A 369 2.74 1.94 -11.08
N THR A 370 2.14 2.23 -12.24
CA THR A 370 1.82 1.21 -13.24
C THR A 370 3.08 0.60 -13.85
N PRO A 371 3.03 -0.64 -14.38
CA PRO A 371 4.21 -1.30 -14.95
C PRO A 371 4.86 -0.55 -16.11
N ASP A 372 4.07 0.16 -16.91
CA ASP A 372 4.55 1.03 -18.00
C ASP A 372 5.16 2.36 -17.52
N GLY A 373 5.09 2.66 -16.21
CA GLY A 373 5.60 3.88 -15.60
C GLY A 373 4.82 5.15 -15.98
N ARG A 374 3.69 5.03 -16.68
CA ARG A 374 2.92 6.19 -17.17
C ARG A 374 2.00 6.77 -16.11
N TRP A 375 1.49 5.95 -15.19
CA TRP A 375 0.48 6.36 -14.23
C TRP A 375 0.91 6.12 -12.79
N ILE A 376 0.38 6.94 -11.89
CA ILE A 376 0.32 6.62 -10.46
C ILE A 376 -1.13 6.35 -10.08
N VAL A 377 -1.39 5.13 -9.59
CA VAL A 377 -2.69 4.69 -9.08
C VAL A 377 -2.75 4.92 -7.58
N PHE A 378 -3.88 5.40 -7.07
CA PHE A 378 -4.13 5.59 -5.65
C PHE A 378 -5.62 5.44 -5.33
N ARG A 379 -5.98 5.18 -4.07
CA ARG A 379 -7.39 5.21 -3.61
C ARG A 379 -7.69 6.51 -2.87
N SER A 380 -8.92 7.01 -2.97
CA SER A 380 -9.34 8.17 -2.21
C SER A 380 -10.86 8.18 -2.00
N ASN A 381 -11.28 8.76 -0.87
CA ASN A 381 -12.66 9.06 -0.51
C ASN A 381 -13.01 10.56 -0.71
N MET A 382 -12.20 11.30 -1.47
CA MET A 382 -12.38 12.77 -1.66
C MET A 382 -13.71 13.17 -2.29
N HIS A 383 -14.42 12.22 -2.91
CA HIS A 383 -15.72 12.41 -3.56
C HIS A 383 -16.83 11.54 -2.92
N GLY A 384 -16.65 11.07 -1.68
CA GLY A 384 -17.60 10.20 -0.98
C GLY A 384 -17.04 8.81 -0.72
N ALA A 385 -17.68 7.76 -1.26
CA ALA A 385 -17.17 6.39 -1.11
C ALA A 385 -15.76 6.25 -1.67
N ALA A 386 -14.97 5.31 -1.12
CA ALA A 386 -13.62 5.05 -1.60
C ALA A 386 -13.65 4.61 -3.07
N GLN A 387 -12.81 5.23 -3.90
CA GLN A 387 -12.68 4.94 -5.32
C GLN A 387 -11.20 4.92 -5.69
N ILE A 388 -10.87 4.30 -6.84
CA ILE A 388 -9.51 4.19 -7.35
C ILE A 388 -9.31 5.20 -8.48
N TYR A 389 -8.23 5.95 -8.41
CA TYR A 389 -7.86 6.99 -9.37
C TYR A 389 -6.45 6.75 -9.91
N ALA A 390 -6.17 7.28 -11.10
CA ALA A 390 -4.86 7.24 -11.74
C ALA A 390 -4.47 8.62 -12.29
N ILE A 391 -3.23 9.06 -12.03
CA ILE A 391 -2.67 10.33 -12.50
C ILE A 391 -1.79 10.09 -13.73
N ASP A 392 -2.05 10.78 -14.84
CA ASP A 392 -1.21 10.68 -16.06
C ASP A 392 0.08 11.49 -15.89
N LEU A 393 1.23 10.82 -15.76
CA LEU A 393 2.53 11.48 -15.57
C LEU A 393 3.02 12.22 -16.82
N HIS A 394 2.41 11.99 -17.99
CA HIS A 394 2.73 12.71 -19.23
C HIS A 394 1.80 13.89 -19.51
N SER A 395 0.66 13.99 -18.84
CA SER A 395 -0.21 15.17 -18.96
C SER A 395 0.45 16.40 -18.34
N ARG A 396 0.42 17.56 -18.98
CA ARG A 396 0.89 18.83 -18.41
C ARG A 396 -0.17 19.91 -18.60
N LYS A 397 -0.13 20.93 -17.73
CA LYS A 397 -0.79 22.21 -17.97
C LYS A 397 -0.07 22.86 -19.16
N ASP A 398 -0.78 23.04 -20.27
CA ASP A 398 -0.31 23.90 -21.36
C ASP A 398 -0.14 25.35 -20.90
#